data_AF-A0A8C0LVQ3-F1
#
_entry.id   AF-A0A8C0LVQ3-F1
#
_cell.length_a   1.000
_cell.length_b   1.000
_cell.length_c   1.000
_cell.angle_alpha   90.00
_cell.angle_beta   90.00
_cell.angle_gamma   90.00
#
_symmetry.space_group_name_H-M   'P 1'
#
loop_
_entity.id
_entity.type
_entity.pdbx_description
1 polymer ?
#
loop_
_entity_poly.entity_id
_entity_poly.type
_entity_poly.pdbx_seq_one_letter_code
_entity_poly.pdbx_strand_id
1 'polypeptide(L)'
;MKESIFQGIILEKKRERERKRERQKKKEKKKKNKERKKKRKKEGRKEGRKEGRKEGRKEGREGGRKKVSFPYLSSLLPFSPEPPTMNPVVEPLSWMLGTWLSDPLGAGTFLTPQPFQYLEEVCISHVGQPVLNFSFNPFHLDTRKPMHRECGFIHLKPNTNKVAFVSAQNTVILEVEEGKMNR
;
A
#
# COMPACT_ATOMS: atom_id res chain seq x y z
N MET A 1 12.18 -22.12 11.69
CA MET A 1 11.77 -22.42 10.30
C MET A 1 10.59 -21.54 9.83
N LYS A 2 9.50 -21.43 10.61
CA LYS A 2 8.31 -20.62 10.26
C LYS A 2 8.56 -19.11 10.17
N GLU A 3 9.34 -18.53 11.09
CA GLU A 3 9.74 -17.11 11.04
C GLU A 3 10.60 -16.78 9.81
N SER A 4 11.50 -17.69 9.41
CA SER A 4 12.36 -17.50 8.24
C SER A 4 11.55 -17.45 6.93
N ILE A 5 10.47 -18.22 6.82
CA ILE A 5 9.56 -18.18 5.67
C ILE A 5 8.74 -16.88 5.67
N PHE A 6 8.23 -16.44 6.83
CA PHE A 6 7.52 -15.16 6.95
C PHE A 6 8.41 -13.98 6.56
N GLN A 7 9.63 -13.94 7.10
CA GLN A 7 10.63 -12.94 6.72
C GLN A 7 11.00 -13.03 5.26
N GLY A 8 11.08 -14.24 4.69
CA GLY A 8 11.27 -14.46 3.26
C GLY A 8 10.17 -13.83 2.42
N ILE A 9 8.90 -13.99 2.79
CA ILE A 9 7.75 -13.37 2.09
C ILE A 9 7.78 -11.85 2.21
N ILE A 10 8.03 -11.31 3.42
CA ILE A 10 8.14 -9.87 3.64
C ILE A 10 9.31 -9.30 2.83
N LEU A 11 10.47 -9.97 2.85
CA LEU A 11 11.66 -9.54 2.13
C LEU A 11 11.47 -9.63 0.61
N GLU A 12 10.78 -10.65 0.10
CA GLU A 12 10.53 -10.79 -1.34
C GLU A 12 9.48 -9.77 -1.81
N LYS A 13 8.41 -9.51 -1.04
CA LYS A 13 7.52 -8.36 -1.29
C LYS A 13 8.31 -7.05 -1.29
N LYS A 14 9.25 -6.87 -0.36
CA LYS A 14 10.12 -5.68 -0.30
C LYS A 14 11.05 -5.55 -1.51
N ARG A 15 11.66 -6.63 -1.98
CA ARG A 15 12.49 -6.65 -3.21
C ARG A 15 11.65 -6.40 -4.46
N GLU A 16 10.45 -6.97 -4.54
CA GLU A 16 9.53 -6.74 -5.65
C GLU A 16 9.08 -5.28 -5.71
N ARG A 17 8.81 -4.66 -4.55
CA ARG A 17 8.57 -3.22 -4.41
C ARG A 17 9.74 -2.39 -4.94
N GLU A 18 10.99 -2.71 -4.58
CA GLU A 18 12.16 -1.99 -5.09
C GLU A 18 12.27 -2.08 -6.62
N ARG A 19 12.12 -3.29 -7.18
CA ARG A 19 12.15 -3.51 -8.64
C ARG A 19 11.03 -2.77 -9.36
N LYS A 20 9.79 -2.79 -8.85
CA LYS A 20 8.65 -2.05 -9.42
C LYS A 20 8.87 -0.53 -9.35
N ARG A 21 9.38 -0.04 -8.21
CA ARG A 21 9.69 1.38 -7.99
C ARG A 21 10.81 1.88 -8.92
N GLU A 22 11.84 1.08 -9.20
CA GLU A 22 12.85 1.42 -10.22
C GLU A 22 12.28 1.51 -11.64
N ARG A 23 11.40 0.59 -12.01
CA ARG A 23 10.73 0.60 -13.32
C ARG A 23 9.89 1.86 -13.50
N GLN A 24 9.19 2.30 -12.46
CA GLN A 24 8.40 3.53 -12.48
C GLN A 24 9.30 4.78 -12.60
N LYS A 25 10.42 4.84 -11.86
CA LYS A 25 11.44 5.91 -11.99
C LYS A 25 11.99 6.02 -13.41
N LYS A 26 12.32 4.88 -14.05
CA LYS A 26 12.79 4.86 -15.45
C LYS A 26 11.73 5.39 -16.42
N LYS A 27 10.46 5.01 -16.23
CA LYS A 27 9.33 5.51 -17.05
C LYS A 27 9.14 7.02 -16.89
N GLU A 28 9.17 7.53 -15.66
CA GLU A 28 8.99 8.96 -15.38
C GLU A 28 10.14 9.81 -15.93
N LYS A 29 11.40 9.37 -15.74
CA LYS A 29 12.59 10.02 -16.31
C LYS A 29 12.52 10.08 -17.84
N LYS A 30 12.07 8.99 -18.48
CA LYS A 30 11.86 8.94 -19.94
C LYS A 30 10.75 9.89 -20.41
N LYS A 31 9.65 10.01 -19.64
CA LYS A 31 8.55 10.95 -19.93
C LYS A 31 9.02 12.40 -19.81
N LYS A 32 9.67 12.77 -18.69
CA LYS A 32 10.27 14.10 -18.46
C LYS A 32 11.27 14.47 -19.55
N ASN A 33 12.13 13.52 -19.99
CA ASN A 33 13.09 13.79 -21.05
C ASN A 33 12.42 13.99 -22.42
N LYS A 34 11.39 13.18 -22.76
CA LYS A 34 10.59 13.39 -23.97
C LYS A 34 9.89 14.75 -23.97
N GLU A 35 9.38 15.18 -22.83
CA GLU A 35 8.70 16.48 -22.67
C GLU A 35 9.68 17.65 -22.79
N ARG A 36 10.85 17.59 -22.15
CA ARG A 36 11.95 18.55 -22.33
C ARG A 36 12.38 18.65 -23.80
N LYS A 37 12.49 17.52 -24.51
CA LYS A 37 12.83 17.50 -25.95
C LYS A 37 11.73 18.14 -26.82
N LYS A 38 10.45 17.95 -26.47
CA LYS A 38 9.32 18.63 -27.14
C LYS A 38 9.30 20.14 -26.86
N LYS A 39 9.60 20.58 -25.62
CA LYS A 39 9.66 22.00 -25.26
C LYS A 39 10.78 22.73 -26.01
N ARG A 40 11.99 22.14 -26.07
CA ARG A 40 13.12 22.67 -26.86
C ARG A 40 12.79 22.79 -28.36
N LYS A 41 12.03 21.86 -28.93
CA LYS A 41 11.57 21.94 -30.34
C LYS A 41 10.48 23.01 -30.57
N LYS A 42 9.70 23.37 -29.55
CA LYS A 42 8.68 24.43 -29.64
C LYS A 42 9.27 25.84 -29.39
N GLU A 43 10.26 25.95 -28.51
CA GLU A 43 10.98 27.22 -28.24
C GLU A 43 11.74 27.73 -29.47
N GLY A 44 12.29 26.85 -30.31
CA GLY A 44 12.89 27.26 -31.59
C GLY A 44 11.91 27.70 -32.68
N ARG A 45 10.59 27.78 -32.41
CA ARG A 45 9.57 28.10 -33.43
C ARG A 45 8.45 29.06 -32.99
N LYS A 46 8.61 29.85 -31.92
CA LYS A 46 7.66 30.95 -31.60
C LYS A 46 8.34 32.08 -30.84
N GLU A 47 9.08 32.91 -31.57
CA GLU A 47 9.04 34.36 -31.33
C GLU A 47 7.86 34.88 -32.16
N GLY A 48 6.85 35.47 -31.51
CA GLY A 48 5.66 35.98 -32.18
C GLY A 48 4.34 35.64 -31.47
N ARG A 49 3.82 36.68 -30.81
CA ARG A 49 2.40 36.92 -30.47
C ARG A 49 1.90 36.45 -29.08
N LYS A 50 1.93 37.40 -28.15
CA LYS A 50 0.99 37.53 -27.02
C LYS A 50 -0.33 38.11 -27.55
N GLU A 51 -1.46 37.78 -26.91
CA GLU A 51 -2.48 38.72 -26.39
C GLU A 51 -3.86 38.04 -26.16
N GLY A 52 -4.48 38.37 -25.00
CA GLY A 52 -5.93 38.33 -24.72
C GLY A 52 -6.58 36.95 -24.43
N ARG A 53 -7.59 36.78 -23.57
CA ARG A 53 -8.37 37.63 -22.64
C ARG A 53 -9.13 36.68 -21.67
N LYS A 54 -9.62 37.27 -20.57
CA LYS A 54 -10.23 36.75 -19.34
C LYS A 54 -11.52 35.88 -19.44
N GLU A 55 -11.77 35.20 -18.31
CA GLU A 55 -13.05 35.10 -17.55
C GLU A 55 -14.04 33.97 -17.85
N GLY A 56 -14.41 33.25 -16.78
CA GLY A 56 -15.51 32.28 -16.67
C GLY A 56 -15.74 31.92 -15.20
N ARG A 57 -16.95 32.15 -14.71
CA ARG A 57 -17.37 32.31 -13.31
C ARG A 57 -18.05 31.04 -12.73
N LYS A 58 -17.75 30.76 -11.45
CA LYS A 58 -18.49 30.17 -10.30
C LYS A 58 -19.29 28.83 -10.35
N GLU A 59 -19.02 28.07 -9.26
CA GLU A 59 -19.93 27.40 -8.28
C GLU A 59 -20.71 26.10 -8.59
N GLY A 60 -20.73 25.25 -7.56
CA GLY A 60 -21.59 24.07 -7.34
C GLY A 60 -20.73 22.83 -7.06
N ARG A 61 -20.73 22.17 -5.89
CA ARG A 61 -21.81 21.92 -4.92
C ARG A 61 -21.16 21.40 -3.62
N GLU A 62 -21.24 22.14 -2.51
CA GLU A 62 -20.92 21.61 -1.17
C GLU A 62 -22.09 20.74 -0.70
N GLY A 63 -22.00 19.43 -0.99
CA GLY A 63 -22.83 18.43 -0.34
C GLY A 63 -22.25 18.12 1.03
N GLY A 64 -22.66 18.87 2.06
CA GLY A 64 -22.35 18.57 3.45
C GLY A 64 -22.89 17.19 3.82
N ARG A 65 -22.06 16.16 3.69
CA ARG A 65 -22.34 14.84 4.28
C ARG A 65 -22.29 15.05 5.78
N LYS A 66 -23.46 15.14 6.44
CA LYS A 66 -23.55 15.09 7.90
C LYS A 66 -22.69 13.91 8.35
N LYS A 67 -21.62 14.18 9.11
CA LYS A 67 -20.91 13.17 9.87
C LYS A 67 -21.91 12.65 10.89
N VAL A 68 -22.68 11.63 10.52
CA VAL A 68 -23.36 10.82 11.51
C VAL A 68 -22.25 9.99 12.14
N SER A 69 -21.69 10.52 13.23
CA SER A 69 -20.93 9.66 14.14
C SER A 69 -21.94 8.65 14.66
N PHE A 70 -21.77 7.39 14.28
CA PHE A 70 -22.34 6.28 15.01
C PHE A 70 -21.26 5.84 16.01
N PRO A 71 -21.12 6.49 17.19
CA PRO A 71 -20.16 6.05 18.20
C PRO A 71 -20.49 4.66 18.78
N TYR A 72 -21.56 4.02 18.28
CA TYR A 72 -22.19 2.84 18.83
C TYR A 72 -22.57 1.80 17.76
N LEU A 73 -21.98 1.83 16.56
CA LEU A 73 -22.15 0.69 15.63
C LEU A 73 -21.71 -0.64 16.27
N SER A 74 -20.75 -0.58 17.19
CA SER A 74 -20.29 -1.69 18.03
C SER A 74 -21.34 -2.22 19.02
N SER A 75 -22.37 -1.46 19.36
CA SER A 75 -23.44 -1.90 20.29
C SER A 75 -24.68 -2.43 19.60
N LEU A 76 -24.85 -2.10 18.32
CA LEU A 76 -26.02 -2.44 17.52
C LEU A 76 -25.87 -3.83 16.91
N LEU A 77 -24.63 -4.32 16.80
CA LEU A 77 -24.37 -5.73 16.55
C LEU A 77 -24.32 -6.46 17.90
N PRO A 78 -24.96 -7.64 18.02
CA PRO A 78 -24.70 -8.50 19.17
C PRO A 78 -23.20 -8.76 19.20
N PHE A 79 -22.54 -8.27 20.26
CA PHE A 79 -21.16 -8.57 20.56
C PHE A 79 -21.11 -10.08 20.81
N SER A 80 -20.82 -10.87 19.77
CA SER A 80 -20.44 -12.26 19.98
C SER A 80 -19.12 -12.22 20.74
N PRO A 81 -19.06 -12.68 22.01
CA PRO A 81 -17.82 -12.68 22.79
C PRO A 81 -16.79 -13.65 22.19
N GLU A 82 -17.25 -14.58 21.36
CA GLU A 82 -16.43 -15.60 20.75
C GLU A 82 -15.64 -15.06 19.55
N PRO A 83 -14.32 -15.33 19.49
CA PRO A 83 -13.52 -14.95 18.33
C PRO A 83 -14.12 -15.60 17.07
N PRO A 84 -14.19 -14.88 15.93
CA PRO A 84 -14.76 -15.42 14.71
C PRO A 84 -14.06 -16.73 14.31
N THR A 85 -14.82 -17.78 14.03
CA THR A 85 -14.26 -19.04 13.53
C THR A 85 -13.54 -18.80 12.19
N MET A 86 -12.33 -19.33 12.06
CA MET A 86 -11.52 -19.17 10.84
C MET A 86 -12.17 -19.91 9.65
N ASN A 87 -12.17 -19.27 8.49
CA ASN A 87 -12.66 -19.91 7.26
C ASN A 87 -11.66 -20.98 6.77
N PRO A 88 -12.10 -22.20 6.40
CA PRO A 88 -11.20 -23.24 5.87
C PRO A 88 -10.39 -22.82 4.65
N VAL A 89 -10.88 -21.86 3.85
CA VAL A 89 -10.15 -21.33 2.68
C VAL A 89 -8.85 -20.64 3.08
N VAL A 90 -8.79 -20.00 4.26
CA VAL A 90 -7.59 -19.29 4.71
C VAL A 90 -6.78 -20.04 5.76
N GLU A 91 -7.25 -21.22 6.18
CA GLU A 91 -6.51 -22.11 7.08
C GLU A 91 -5.07 -22.38 6.63
N PRO A 92 -4.77 -22.58 5.33
CA PRO A 92 -3.39 -22.78 4.88
C PRO A 92 -2.47 -21.57 5.10
N LEU A 93 -3.05 -20.39 5.32
CA LEU A 93 -2.35 -19.13 5.64
C LEU A 93 -2.40 -18.78 7.13
N SER A 94 -2.94 -19.66 7.98
CA SER A 94 -3.08 -19.44 9.43
C SER A 94 -1.76 -19.09 10.12
N TRP A 95 -0.65 -19.61 9.62
CA TRP A 95 0.69 -19.34 10.13
C TRP A 95 1.13 -17.87 9.98
N MET A 96 0.47 -17.09 9.13
CA MET A 96 0.75 -15.66 8.96
C MET A 96 0.01 -14.80 10.00
N LEU A 97 -0.99 -15.35 10.68
CA LEU A 97 -1.82 -14.61 11.63
C LEU A 97 -1.01 -14.18 12.85
N GLY A 98 -1.30 -12.97 13.31
CA GLY A 98 -0.67 -12.40 14.49
C GLY A 98 -0.20 -10.97 14.26
N THR A 99 0.46 -10.46 15.29
CA THR A 99 1.17 -9.17 15.24
C THR A 99 2.66 -9.47 15.26
N TRP A 100 3.35 -8.98 14.26
CA TRP A 100 4.77 -9.21 14.01
C TRP A 100 5.50 -7.88 14.11
N LEU A 101 6.69 -7.91 14.68
CA LEU A 101 7.57 -6.76 14.76
C LEU A 101 8.84 -7.09 13.98
N SER A 102 9.38 -6.12 13.23
CA SER A 102 10.60 -6.31 12.45
C SER A 102 11.81 -6.60 13.35
N ASP A 103 12.42 -7.76 13.16
CA ASP A 103 13.71 -8.13 13.74
C ASP A 103 14.49 -9.03 12.75
N PRO A 104 15.63 -8.59 12.16
CA PRO A 104 16.29 -7.31 12.39
C PRO A 104 15.50 -6.13 11.83
N LEU A 105 15.88 -4.93 12.25
CA LEU A 105 15.26 -3.68 11.80
C LEU A 105 15.20 -3.58 10.27
N GLY A 106 14.12 -3.00 9.77
CA GLY A 106 13.96 -2.76 8.35
C GLY A 106 14.97 -1.74 7.85
N ALA A 107 15.71 -2.04 6.78
CA ALA A 107 16.57 -1.07 6.10
C ALA A 107 15.86 -0.46 4.87
N GLY A 108 15.82 0.86 4.76
CA GLY A 108 15.27 1.61 3.63
C GLY A 108 16.34 2.46 2.94
N THR A 109 16.31 2.52 1.61
CA THR A 109 17.25 3.30 0.77
C THR A 109 16.52 4.34 -0.10
N PHE A 110 15.25 4.60 0.20
CA PHE A 110 14.38 5.36 -0.70
C PHE A 110 14.65 6.86 -0.66
N LEU A 111 15.11 7.41 -1.79
CA LEU A 111 15.35 8.84 -2.04
C LEU A 111 16.44 9.49 -1.18
N THR A 112 17.01 8.76 -0.22
CA THR A 112 18.15 9.18 0.59
C THR A 112 19.43 8.56 0.05
N PRO A 113 20.55 9.30 -0.05
CA PRO A 113 21.85 8.73 -0.40
C PRO A 113 22.33 7.70 0.62
N GLN A 114 21.89 7.83 1.88
CA GLN A 114 22.25 6.96 2.99
C GLN A 114 21.09 6.02 3.35
N PRO A 115 21.36 4.72 3.59
CA PRO A 115 20.36 3.81 4.16
C PRO A 115 19.88 4.30 5.52
N PHE A 116 18.59 4.17 5.80
CA PHE A 116 18.01 4.42 7.11
C PHE A 116 17.36 3.15 7.66
N GLN A 117 17.28 3.04 8.98
CA GLN A 117 16.59 1.93 9.64
C GLN A 117 15.20 2.37 10.10
N TYR A 118 14.26 1.44 10.11
CA TYR A 118 12.89 1.64 10.58
C TYR A 118 12.40 0.39 11.31
N LEU A 119 11.50 0.60 12.26
CA LEU A 119 10.74 -0.46 12.90
C LEU A 119 9.47 -0.70 12.08
N GLU A 120 9.05 -1.93 11.87
CA GLU A 120 7.81 -2.25 11.16
C GLU A 120 6.95 -3.18 12.01
N GLU A 121 5.74 -2.71 12.32
CA GLU A 121 4.69 -3.54 12.90
C GLU A 121 3.79 -4.05 11.78
N VAL A 122 3.59 -5.35 11.72
CA VAL A 122 2.73 -6.03 10.76
C VAL A 122 1.64 -6.76 11.52
N CYS A 123 0.38 -6.40 11.29
CA CYS A 123 -0.77 -7.13 11.82
C CYS A 123 -1.45 -7.89 10.69
N ILE A 124 -1.67 -9.19 10.87
CA ILE A 124 -2.43 -10.03 9.96
C ILE A 124 -3.52 -10.74 10.75
N SER A 125 -4.77 -10.54 10.34
CA SER A 125 -5.96 -11.00 11.08
C SER A 125 -7.04 -11.54 10.15
N HIS A 126 -8.10 -12.12 10.72
CA HIS A 126 -9.30 -12.52 9.99
C HIS A 126 -10.56 -12.20 10.81
N VAL A 127 -11.69 -12.16 10.11
CA VAL A 127 -13.02 -11.97 10.71
C VAL A 127 -13.98 -13.12 10.32
N GLY A 128 -13.43 -14.28 9.93
CA GLY A 128 -14.18 -15.48 9.53
C GLY A 128 -14.59 -15.51 8.05
N GLN A 129 -14.28 -14.45 7.30
CA GLN A 129 -14.41 -14.42 5.84
C GLN A 129 -13.25 -15.18 5.17
N PRO A 130 -13.39 -15.62 3.90
CA PRO A 130 -12.35 -16.33 3.15
C PRO A 130 -11.25 -15.37 2.64
N VAL A 131 -10.77 -14.49 3.52
CA VAL A 131 -9.79 -13.45 3.25
C VAL A 131 -9.05 -13.11 4.55
N LEU A 132 -7.76 -12.81 4.45
CA LEU A 132 -7.00 -12.23 5.57
C LEU A 132 -6.89 -10.71 5.41
N ASN A 133 -6.97 -10.00 6.52
CA ASN A 133 -6.68 -8.58 6.61
C ASN A 133 -5.21 -8.41 6.93
N PHE A 134 -4.53 -7.44 6.33
CA PHE A 134 -3.19 -7.05 6.76
C PHE A 134 -3.05 -5.53 6.93
N SER A 135 -2.17 -5.12 7.83
CA SER A 135 -1.67 -3.75 7.95
C SER A 135 -0.17 -3.75 8.20
N PHE A 136 0.58 -2.99 7.41
CA PHE A 136 2.00 -2.75 7.61
C PHE A 136 2.21 -1.30 8.05
N ASN A 137 2.81 -1.14 9.22
CA ASN A 137 2.96 0.12 9.93
C ASN A 137 4.44 0.35 10.28
N PRO A 138 5.24 0.87 9.35
CA PRO A 138 6.58 1.32 9.67
C PRO A 138 6.60 2.62 10.50
N PHE A 139 7.56 2.69 11.40
CA PHE A 139 7.87 3.79 12.31
C PHE A 139 9.34 4.15 12.22
N HIS A 140 9.63 5.44 12.34
CA HIS A 140 11.00 5.91 12.49
C HIS A 140 11.61 5.30 13.77
N LEU A 141 12.84 4.79 13.67
CA LEU A 141 13.48 4.06 14.78
C LEU A 141 13.56 4.89 16.07
N ASP A 142 14.14 6.08 15.98
CA ASP A 142 14.37 6.94 17.16
C ASP A 142 13.10 7.66 17.63
N THR A 143 12.41 8.34 16.70
CA THR A 143 11.30 9.23 17.05
C THR A 143 9.96 8.52 17.20
N ARG A 144 9.87 7.24 16.80
CA ARG A 144 8.63 6.46 16.71
C ARG A 144 7.52 7.12 15.88
N LYS A 145 7.86 8.13 15.08
CA LYS A 145 6.90 8.81 14.21
C LYS A 145 6.42 7.84 13.11
N PRO A 146 5.12 7.78 12.84
CA PRO A 146 4.58 7.05 11.70
C PRO A 146 5.26 7.43 10.39
N MET A 147 5.59 6.45 9.56
CA MET A 147 6.16 6.66 8.21
C MET A 147 5.15 6.27 7.12
N HIS A 148 5.50 5.31 6.27
CA HIS A 148 4.61 4.70 5.29
C HIS A 148 3.51 3.90 6.01
N ARG A 149 2.37 3.72 5.34
CA ARG A 149 1.27 2.87 5.82
C ARG A 149 0.68 2.12 4.66
N GLU A 150 0.41 0.85 4.89
CA GLU A 150 -0.19 -0.03 3.91
C GLU A 150 -1.22 -0.92 4.59
N CYS A 151 -2.36 -1.12 3.97
CA CYS A 151 -3.35 -2.08 4.43
C CYS A 151 -4.09 -2.71 3.26
N GLY A 152 -4.71 -3.85 3.51
CA GLY A 152 -5.54 -4.49 2.52
C GLY A 152 -5.84 -5.94 2.85
N PHE A 153 -5.97 -6.74 1.79
CA PHE A 153 -6.52 -8.08 1.86
C PHE A 153 -5.64 -9.11 1.16
N ILE A 154 -5.60 -10.33 1.72
CA ILE A 154 -4.97 -11.51 1.13
C ILE A 154 -6.05 -12.51 0.79
N HIS A 155 -6.21 -12.81 -0.50
CA HIS A 155 -7.14 -13.80 -1.00
C HIS A 155 -6.39 -15.08 -1.36
N LEU A 156 -6.83 -16.22 -0.84
CA LEU A 156 -6.45 -17.54 -1.35
C LEU A 156 -7.57 -18.04 -2.25
N LYS A 157 -7.24 -18.44 -3.49
CA LYS A 157 -8.23 -19.07 -4.36
C LYS A 157 -8.52 -20.49 -3.84
N PRO A 158 -9.78 -20.83 -3.51
CA PRO A 158 -10.14 -22.14 -2.96
C PRO A 158 -9.62 -23.30 -3.81
N ASN A 159 -9.18 -24.38 -3.15
CA ASN A 159 -8.66 -25.59 -3.78
C ASN A 159 -7.44 -25.37 -4.70
N THR A 160 -6.70 -24.28 -4.51
CA THR A 160 -5.47 -23.98 -5.24
C THR A 160 -4.43 -23.37 -4.30
N ASN A 161 -3.20 -23.18 -4.79
CA ASN A 161 -2.18 -22.42 -4.10
C ASN A 161 -2.05 -20.98 -4.61
N LYS A 162 -3.01 -20.47 -5.40
CA LYS A 162 -2.93 -19.11 -5.95
C LYS A 162 -3.37 -18.09 -4.90
N VAL A 163 -2.52 -17.09 -4.67
CA VAL A 163 -2.75 -16.02 -3.70
C VAL A 163 -2.78 -14.68 -4.42
N ALA A 164 -3.66 -13.76 -3.99
CA ALA A 164 -3.66 -12.37 -4.42
C ALA A 164 -3.60 -11.43 -3.21
N PHE A 165 -2.70 -10.45 -3.25
CA PHE A 165 -2.65 -9.33 -2.33
C PHE A 165 -3.28 -8.11 -2.99
N VAL A 166 -4.26 -7.51 -2.32
CA VAL A 166 -4.84 -6.22 -2.70
C VAL A 166 -4.45 -5.21 -1.64
N SER A 167 -3.76 -4.15 -2.04
CA SER A 167 -3.09 -3.22 -1.13
C SER A 167 -3.42 -1.76 -1.45
N ALA A 168 -3.63 -0.98 -0.39
CA ALA A 168 -3.72 0.48 -0.45
C ALA A 168 -2.66 1.11 0.44
N GLN A 169 -1.93 2.09 -0.11
CA GLN A 169 -0.86 2.82 0.57
C GLN A 169 -1.28 4.26 0.87
N ASN A 170 -0.80 4.83 1.99
CA ASN A 170 -1.03 6.23 2.35
C ASN A 170 -0.45 7.25 1.36
N THR A 171 0.39 6.79 0.43
CA THR A 171 0.93 7.56 -0.69
C THR A 171 -0.01 7.58 -1.91
N VAL A 172 -1.27 7.14 -1.76
CA VAL A 172 -2.29 7.08 -2.83
C VAL A 172 -1.85 6.14 -3.97
N ILE A 173 -1.31 4.99 -3.59
CA ILE A 173 -0.94 3.91 -4.50
C ILE A 173 -1.83 2.70 -4.17
N LEU A 174 -2.43 2.12 -5.21
CA LEU A 174 -3.17 0.86 -5.14
C LEU A 174 -2.38 -0.20 -5.92
N GLU A 175 -2.20 -1.37 -5.31
CA GLU A 175 -1.45 -2.47 -5.89
C GLU A 175 -2.24 -3.77 -5.78
N VAL A 176 -2.21 -4.58 -6.85
CA VAL A 176 -2.67 -5.96 -6.85
C VAL A 176 -1.49 -6.83 -7.25
N GLU A 177 -1.17 -7.81 -6.42
CA GLU A 177 -0.07 -8.74 -6.65
C GLU A 177 -0.59 -10.17 -6.57
N GLU A 178 -0.40 -10.94 -7.64
CA GLU A 178 -0.76 -12.36 -7.68
C GLU A 178 0.49 -13.22 -7.58
N GLY A 179 0.37 -14.35 -6.88
CA GLY A 179 1.46 -15.30 -6.67
C GLY A 179 0.96 -16.69 -6.37
N LYS A 180 1.89 -17.55 -5.96
CA LYS A 180 1.60 -18.89 -5.49
C LYS A 180 2.19 -19.08 -4.09
N MET A 181 1.43 -19.69 -3.20
CA MET A 181 1.92 -20.15 -1.92
C MET A 181 2.63 -21.49 -2.12
N ASN A 182 3.91 -21.54 -1.72
CA ASN A 182 4.67 -22.77 -1.65
C ASN A 182 4.89 -23.08 -0.16
N ARG A 183 4.66 -24.33 0.23
CA ARG A 183 4.85 -24.81 1.61
C ARG A 183 6.22 -25.45 1.74
#